data_AF-A0A534KZV8-F1
#
_entry.id   AF-A0A534KZV8-F1
#
_cell.length_a   1.000
_cell.length_b   1.000
_cell.length_c   1.000
_cell.angle_alpha   90.00
_cell.angle_beta   90.00
_cell.angle_gamma   90.00
#
_symmetry.space_group_name_H-M   'P 1'
#
loop_
_entity.id
_entity.type
_entity.pdbx_description
1 polymer ?
#
loop_
_entity_poly.entity_id
_entity_poly.type
_entity_poly.pdbx_seq_one_letter_code
_entity_poly.pdbx_strand_id
1 'polypeptide(L)'
;MRDEDERKVLEKELKRWEETTLRDALASHPERRKEFVTTSSRPVKRLYTPLDLARKAGGERLGEPGEFPFTRGIHPTMYRGRLWTMRMFAGYGSAEDTNRRFKYLISHGETGLSVAFDMPTLYGYDTDEPEAKGEFGTCGVAVSSPDDMKVLFRGIDVGGVSTSMTINSPASAIWAMYLVMAEDRGVPWTKLRGTIQNDILKEYQAQKEWIYPPEPSMRLVVDAFTLADGMAYVEASIKAGLKVDEFAPRLSFFFNAHNDLFEELAKYRAARRIWAREMRDTFGAKKPRSWLLRFHTQTAGVSLTAQQPEINIVRTTIQALAAVLGGTQSLHTNAYDEAYQVPNEKAAR
;
A
#
# COMPACT_ATOMS: atom_id res chain seq x y z
N MET A 1 21.70 -36.14 7.72
CA MET A 1 21.74 -37.41 6.96
C MET A 1 21.08 -37.23 5.59
N ARG A 2 19.80 -37.58 5.33
CA ARG A 2 19.18 -37.43 3.98
C ARG A 2 19.44 -36.07 3.31
N ASP A 3 19.15 -34.99 4.04
CA ASP A 3 19.35 -33.58 3.63
C ASP A 3 20.80 -33.21 3.22
N GLU A 4 21.82 -33.94 3.69
CA GLU A 4 23.22 -33.61 3.36
C GLU A 4 23.75 -34.35 2.13
N ASP A 5 23.21 -35.53 1.81
CA ASP A 5 23.61 -36.26 0.60
C ASP A 5 22.86 -35.74 -0.62
N GLU A 6 21.58 -35.39 -0.48
CA GLU A 6 20.82 -34.64 -1.50
C GLU A 6 21.49 -33.30 -1.82
N ARG A 7 21.96 -32.58 -0.79
CA ARG A 7 22.74 -31.33 -0.97
C ARG A 7 24.03 -31.54 -1.75
N LYS A 8 24.83 -32.58 -1.46
CA LYS A 8 26.07 -32.89 -2.20
C LYS A 8 25.81 -33.21 -3.67
N VAL A 9 24.69 -33.89 -3.97
CA VAL A 9 24.27 -34.15 -5.36
C VAL A 9 24.00 -32.83 -6.08
N LEU A 10 23.18 -31.95 -5.49
CA LEU A 10 22.88 -30.63 -6.08
C LEU A 10 24.14 -29.76 -6.24
N GLU A 11 25.07 -29.76 -5.28
CA GLU A 11 26.35 -29.03 -5.37
C GLU A 11 27.21 -29.56 -6.53
N LYS A 12 27.23 -30.88 -6.75
CA LYS A 12 27.94 -31.53 -7.87
C LYS A 12 27.26 -31.25 -9.22
N GLU A 13 25.94 -31.24 -9.27
CA GLU A 13 25.18 -30.96 -10.50
C GLU A 13 25.28 -29.49 -10.93
N LEU A 14 25.16 -28.55 -9.99
CA LEU A 14 25.37 -27.13 -10.24
C LEU A 14 26.79 -26.88 -10.77
N LYS A 15 27.81 -27.40 -10.08
CA LYS A 15 29.21 -27.28 -10.50
C LYS A 15 29.44 -27.86 -11.89
N ARG A 16 28.89 -29.03 -12.21
CA ARG A 16 28.97 -29.64 -13.56
C ARG A 16 28.39 -28.71 -14.63
N TRP A 17 27.24 -28.09 -14.36
CA TRP A 17 26.59 -27.16 -15.29
C TRP A 17 27.41 -25.87 -15.47
N GLU A 18 27.98 -25.33 -14.39
CA GLU A 18 28.89 -24.17 -14.43
C GLU A 18 30.14 -24.45 -15.26
N GLU A 19 30.80 -25.61 -15.05
CA GLU A 19 32.04 -25.99 -15.73
C GLU A 19 31.85 -26.47 -17.18
N THR A 20 30.62 -26.74 -17.63
CA THR A 20 30.31 -27.21 -18.99
C THR A 20 29.29 -26.30 -19.70
N THR A 21 27.99 -26.57 -19.60
CA THR A 21 26.93 -25.90 -20.36
C THR A 21 26.97 -24.38 -20.23
N LEU A 22 27.18 -23.84 -19.02
CA LEU A 22 27.27 -22.41 -18.80
C LEU A 22 28.54 -21.80 -19.40
N ARG A 23 29.70 -22.43 -19.15
CA ARG A 23 31.00 -22.00 -19.71
C ARG A 23 30.95 -21.90 -21.23
N ASP A 24 30.44 -22.94 -21.87
CA ASP A 24 30.40 -23.05 -23.33
C ASP A 24 29.40 -22.07 -23.94
N ALA A 25 28.26 -21.84 -23.26
CA ALA A 25 27.31 -20.79 -23.64
C ALA A 25 27.91 -19.38 -23.50
N LEU A 26 28.58 -19.06 -22.39
CA LEU A 26 29.20 -17.75 -22.15
C LEU A 26 30.38 -17.46 -23.09
N ALA A 27 31.12 -18.49 -23.50
CA ALA A 27 32.20 -18.38 -24.49
C ALA A 27 31.66 -18.08 -25.90
N SER A 28 30.46 -18.57 -26.24
CA SER A 28 29.78 -18.30 -27.51
C SER A 28 29.01 -16.98 -27.51
N HIS A 29 28.28 -16.69 -26.44
CA HIS A 29 27.38 -15.56 -26.27
C HIS A 29 27.48 -15.00 -24.84
N PRO A 30 28.34 -14.00 -24.58
CA PRO A 30 28.48 -13.40 -23.26
C PRO A 30 27.23 -12.63 -22.83
N GLU A 31 27.01 -12.53 -21.52
CA GLU A 31 25.85 -11.83 -20.97
C GLU A 31 25.88 -10.31 -21.19
N ARG A 32 24.69 -9.73 -21.32
CA ARG A 32 24.46 -8.29 -21.57
C ARG A 32 25.00 -7.35 -20.48
N ARG A 33 25.35 -7.88 -19.31
CA ARG A 33 25.95 -7.16 -18.17
C ARG A 33 26.88 -8.11 -17.42
N LYS A 34 27.92 -7.57 -16.77
CA LYS A 34 28.80 -8.33 -15.86
C LYS A 34 28.08 -8.76 -14.56
N GLU A 35 27.10 -7.97 -14.14
CA GLU A 35 26.26 -8.23 -12.98
C GLU A 35 24.83 -7.79 -13.30
N PHE A 36 23.85 -8.53 -12.76
CA PHE A 36 22.43 -8.17 -12.81
C PHE A 36 21.99 -7.78 -11.41
N VAL A 37 21.31 -6.65 -11.29
CA VAL A 37 20.80 -6.11 -10.02
C VAL A 37 19.32 -5.77 -10.14
N THR A 38 18.63 -5.81 -9.01
CA THR A 38 17.24 -5.33 -8.86
C THR A 38 17.14 -3.80 -8.92
N THR A 39 15.93 -3.25 -8.85
CA THR A 39 15.72 -1.79 -8.73
C THR A 39 16.36 -1.20 -7.47
N SER A 40 16.34 -1.93 -6.34
CA SER A 40 17.05 -1.56 -5.09
C SER A 40 18.55 -1.92 -5.11
N SER A 41 19.15 -2.09 -6.30
CA SER A 41 20.58 -2.41 -6.49
C SER A 41 21.06 -3.68 -5.79
N ARG A 42 20.18 -4.69 -5.61
CA ARG A 42 20.57 -5.97 -5.01
C ARG A 42 21.08 -6.94 -6.08
N PRO A 43 22.26 -7.56 -5.93
CA PRO A 43 22.74 -8.58 -6.87
C PRO A 43 21.77 -9.76 -7.03
N VAL A 44 21.51 -10.14 -8.27
CA VAL A 44 20.64 -11.25 -8.67
C VAL A 44 21.49 -12.36 -9.29
N LYS A 45 21.41 -13.58 -8.75
CA LYS A 45 22.09 -14.74 -9.35
C LYS A 45 21.41 -15.15 -10.66
N ARG A 46 22.24 -15.61 -11.62
CA ARG A 46 21.81 -16.24 -12.88
C ARG A 46 20.84 -17.41 -12.67
N LEU A 47 21.04 -18.16 -11.59
CA LEU A 47 20.21 -19.28 -11.17
C LEU A 47 20.09 -19.28 -9.64
N TYR A 48 18.91 -19.60 -9.14
CA TYR A 48 18.66 -19.93 -7.74
C TYR A 48 18.19 -21.38 -7.66
N THR A 49 18.72 -22.11 -6.68
CA THR A 49 18.57 -23.56 -6.49
C THR A 49 18.10 -23.85 -5.06
N PRO A 50 17.79 -25.10 -4.69
CA PRO A 50 17.56 -25.45 -3.28
C PRO A 50 18.76 -25.15 -2.37
N LEU A 51 19.98 -25.05 -2.91
CA LEU A 51 21.20 -24.68 -2.15
C LEU A 51 21.17 -23.23 -1.65
N ASP A 52 20.42 -22.35 -2.33
CA ASP A 52 20.24 -20.94 -1.98
C ASP A 52 19.19 -20.73 -0.89
N LEU A 53 18.42 -21.77 -0.56
CA LEU A 53 17.54 -21.77 0.60
C LEU A 53 18.39 -21.94 1.86
N ALA A 54 18.29 -20.99 2.79
CA ALA A 54 18.96 -21.09 4.08
C ALA A 54 18.54 -22.40 4.81
N ARG A 55 19.48 -23.07 5.49
CA ARG A 55 19.26 -24.33 6.25
C ARG A 55 18.11 -24.30 7.29
N LYS A 56 17.53 -23.13 7.60
CA LYS A 56 16.32 -22.92 8.42
C LYS A 56 15.23 -22.11 7.69
N ALA A 57 15.07 -22.30 6.38
CA ALA A 57 14.04 -21.60 5.60
C ALA A 57 12.63 -22.22 5.72
N GLY A 58 12.54 -23.52 6.00
CA GLY A 58 11.27 -24.20 6.32
C GLY A 58 10.70 -23.78 7.68
N GLY A 59 9.39 -23.96 7.87
CA GLY A 59 8.70 -23.64 9.13
C GLY A 59 8.82 -22.15 9.49
N GLU A 60 9.63 -21.84 10.51
CA GLU A 60 9.73 -20.56 11.23
C GLU A 60 9.88 -19.28 10.38
N ARG A 61 10.40 -19.39 9.15
CA ARG A 61 10.66 -18.25 8.25
C ARG A 61 9.58 -18.02 7.19
N LEU A 62 8.74 -19.03 6.92
CA LEU A 62 7.66 -18.96 5.94
C LEU A 62 6.28 -19.01 6.61
N GLY A 63 6.07 -19.95 7.53
CA GLY A 63 4.77 -20.29 8.09
C GLY A 63 3.79 -20.78 7.02
N GLU A 64 2.55 -21.07 7.42
CA GLU A 64 1.43 -21.27 6.51
C GLU A 64 0.56 -20.00 6.39
N PRO A 65 -0.23 -19.82 5.31
CA PRO A 65 -1.06 -18.62 5.17
C PRO A 65 -2.08 -18.54 6.31
N GLY A 66 -2.20 -17.36 6.93
CA GLY A 66 -3.03 -17.18 8.13
C GLY A 66 -2.35 -17.57 9.45
N GLU A 67 -1.13 -18.11 9.42
CA GLU A 67 -0.34 -18.45 10.61
C GLU A 67 0.93 -17.59 10.71
N PHE A 68 1.50 -17.47 11.91
CA PHE A 68 2.74 -16.73 12.15
C PHE A 68 3.92 -17.36 11.38
N PRO A 69 4.80 -16.59 10.70
CA PRO A 69 4.89 -15.12 10.67
C PRO A 69 4.25 -14.50 9.41
N PHE A 70 3.16 -15.07 8.91
CA PHE A 70 2.29 -14.55 7.84
C PHE A 70 2.99 -14.24 6.50
N THR A 71 4.19 -14.79 6.26
CA THR A 71 4.97 -14.56 5.01
C THR A 71 4.17 -14.99 3.78
N ARG A 72 3.44 -16.12 3.88
CA ARG A 72 2.57 -16.65 2.81
C ARG A 72 1.22 -15.92 2.67
N GLY A 73 0.82 -15.11 3.65
CA GLY A 73 -0.45 -14.37 3.66
C GLY A 73 -1.04 -14.26 5.07
N ILE A 74 -1.91 -13.28 5.29
CA ILE A 74 -2.57 -13.03 6.60
C ILE A 74 -3.87 -13.80 6.81
N HIS A 75 -4.38 -14.50 5.79
CA HIS A 75 -5.61 -15.28 5.83
C HIS A 75 -5.35 -16.67 5.20
N PRO A 76 -5.92 -17.77 5.73
CA PRO A 76 -5.62 -19.11 5.23
C PRO A 76 -6.15 -19.37 3.81
N THR A 77 -7.24 -18.70 3.42
CA THR A 77 -7.85 -18.83 2.09
C THR A 77 -7.38 -17.77 1.09
N MET A 78 -6.86 -16.62 1.55
CA MET A 78 -6.59 -15.42 0.76
C MET A 78 -7.70 -15.20 -0.32
N TYR A 79 -7.32 -15.01 -1.58
CA TYR A 79 -8.23 -14.73 -2.69
C TYR A 79 -9.16 -15.88 -3.09
N ARG A 80 -8.92 -17.11 -2.61
CA ARG A 80 -9.87 -18.23 -2.77
C ARG A 80 -11.11 -18.05 -1.88
N GLY A 81 -11.02 -17.27 -0.81
CA GLY A 81 -12.14 -16.90 0.05
C GLY A 81 -12.71 -15.52 -0.27
N ARG A 82 -11.84 -14.53 -0.52
CA ARG A 82 -12.26 -13.17 -0.92
C ARG A 82 -11.14 -12.46 -1.68
N LEU A 83 -11.43 -11.91 -2.86
CA LEU A 83 -10.51 -11.04 -3.61
C LEU A 83 -10.06 -9.82 -2.79
N TRP A 84 -8.96 -9.20 -3.21
CA TRP A 84 -8.59 -7.87 -2.72
C TRP A 84 -9.70 -6.86 -3.04
N THR A 85 -9.79 -5.78 -2.26
CA THR A 85 -10.71 -4.68 -2.56
C THR A 85 -10.14 -3.91 -3.75
N MET A 86 -10.81 -3.96 -4.90
CA MET A 86 -10.57 -3.00 -5.99
C MET A 86 -11.00 -1.63 -5.46
N ARG A 87 -10.05 -0.68 -5.43
CA ARG A 87 -10.18 0.63 -4.80
C ARG A 87 -9.41 1.68 -5.60
N MET A 88 -10.04 2.25 -6.61
CA MET A 88 -9.51 3.38 -7.37
C MET A 88 -9.59 4.67 -6.56
N PHE A 89 -8.65 5.58 -6.86
CA PHE A 89 -8.66 6.95 -6.34
C PHE A 89 -9.53 7.79 -7.26
N ALA A 90 -10.37 8.63 -6.67
CA ALA A 90 -11.06 9.69 -7.38
C ALA A 90 -11.18 10.93 -6.51
N GLY A 91 -10.99 12.06 -7.17
CA GLY A 91 -11.00 13.40 -6.64
C GLY A 91 -10.65 14.33 -7.79
N TYR A 92 -11.55 15.25 -8.12
CA TYR A 92 -11.31 16.42 -8.97
C TYR A 92 -12.49 17.37 -8.81
N GLY A 93 -12.23 18.68 -8.96
CA GLY A 93 -13.26 19.70 -8.95
C GLY A 93 -14.05 19.74 -7.64
N SER A 94 -15.35 19.97 -7.77
CA SER A 94 -16.29 20.08 -6.66
C SER A 94 -16.67 18.71 -6.06
N ALA A 95 -17.26 18.76 -4.87
CA ALA A 95 -17.90 17.60 -4.26
C ALA A 95 -19.00 16.98 -5.17
N GLU A 96 -19.74 17.78 -5.95
CA GLU A 96 -20.64 17.32 -7.02
C GLU A 96 -19.93 16.46 -8.07
N ASP A 97 -18.74 16.87 -8.51
CA ASP A 97 -17.99 16.23 -9.59
C ASP A 97 -17.44 14.87 -9.15
N THR A 98 -16.80 14.85 -7.98
CA THR A 98 -16.29 13.62 -7.39
C THR A 98 -17.42 12.68 -6.94
N ASN A 99 -18.58 13.19 -6.52
CA ASN A 99 -19.77 12.36 -6.26
C ASN A 99 -20.27 11.62 -7.50
N ARG A 100 -20.30 12.29 -8.68
CA ARG A 100 -20.63 11.63 -9.96
C ARG A 100 -19.60 10.55 -10.30
N ARG A 101 -18.31 10.85 -10.11
CA ARG A 101 -17.21 9.91 -10.34
C ARG A 101 -17.26 8.68 -9.42
N PHE A 102 -17.58 8.83 -8.13
CA PHE A 102 -17.78 7.68 -7.23
C PHE A 102 -18.94 6.80 -7.66
N LYS A 103 -20.05 7.37 -8.14
CA LYS A 103 -21.19 6.60 -8.67
C LYS A 103 -20.85 5.84 -9.95
N TYR A 104 -20.08 6.46 -10.85
CA TYR A 104 -19.50 5.78 -12.02
C TYR A 104 -18.64 4.57 -11.60
N LEU A 105 -17.73 4.77 -10.64
CA LEU A 105 -16.83 3.71 -10.18
C LEU A 105 -17.59 2.54 -9.56
N ILE A 106 -18.58 2.82 -8.70
CA ILE A 106 -19.44 1.80 -8.10
C ILE A 106 -20.25 1.04 -9.16
N SER A 107 -20.79 1.72 -10.18
CA SER A 107 -21.56 1.04 -11.24
C SER A 107 -20.70 0.18 -12.17
N HIS A 108 -19.38 0.39 -12.20
CA HIS A 108 -18.41 -0.44 -12.91
C HIS A 108 -17.75 -1.52 -12.05
N GLY A 109 -18.19 -1.70 -10.79
CA GLY A 109 -17.81 -2.82 -9.92
C GLY A 109 -16.78 -2.51 -8.83
N GLU A 110 -16.41 -1.25 -8.61
CA GLU A 110 -15.51 -0.88 -7.51
C GLU A 110 -16.10 -1.25 -6.14
N THR A 111 -15.25 -1.79 -5.26
CA THR A 111 -15.69 -2.40 -3.98
C THR A 111 -15.30 -1.56 -2.75
N GLY A 112 -14.60 -0.45 -2.97
CA GLY A 112 -14.35 0.61 -2.00
C GLY A 112 -13.94 1.89 -2.69
N LEU A 113 -14.26 3.04 -2.11
CA LEU A 113 -13.87 4.35 -2.64
C LEU A 113 -12.51 4.78 -2.07
N SER A 114 -11.70 5.53 -2.81
CA SER A 114 -10.60 6.30 -2.24
C SER A 114 -10.73 7.76 -2.64
N VAL A 115 -10.84 8.65 -1.66
CA VAL A 115 -10.89 10.10 -1.85
C VAL A 115 -9.47 10.63 -1.99
N ALA A 116 -9.20 11.32 -3.10
CA ALA A 116 -8.06 12.23 -3.22
C ALA A 116 -8.57 13.66 -3.01
N PHE A 117 -7.93 14.44 -2.15
CA PHE A 117 -8.32 15.83 -1.86
C PHE A 117 -7.43 16.80 -2.62
N ASP A 118 -7.91 18.02 -2.87
CA ASP A 118 -7.13 19.05 -3.55
C ASP A 118 -6.05 19.66 -2.64
N MET A 119 -5.13 20.44 -3.24
CA MET A 119 -4.00 21.01 -2.49
C MET A 119 -4.45 21.90 -1.31
N PRO A 120 -5.45 22.81 -1.43
CA PRO A 120 -6.00 23.55 -0.29
C PRO A 120 -6.42 22.62 0.86
N THR A 121 -7.23 21.60 0.56
CA THR A 121 -7.73 20.65 1.57
C THR A 121 -6.60 19.82 2.20
N LEU A 122 -5.57 19.44 1.43
CA LEU A 122 -4.41 18.68 1.94
C LEU A 122 -3.54 19.49 2.91
N TYR A 123 -3.35 20.80 2.63
CA TYR A 123 -2.64 21.74 3.50
C TYR A 123 -3.54 22.40 4.55
N GLY A 124 -4.84 22.07 4.59
CA GLY A 124 -5.78 22.53 5.60
C GLY A 124 -6.21 24.00 5.48
N TYR A 125 -6.18 24.55 4.26
CA TYR A 125 -6.72 25.86 3.92
C TYR A 125 -8.17 25.75 3.45
N ASP A 126 -8.97 26.78 3.73
CA ASP A 126 -10.28 26.93 3.12
C ASP A 126 -10.21 27.42 1.66
N THR A 127 -11.25 27.09 0.88
CA THR A 127 -11.31 27.29 -0.57
C THR A 127 -11.12 28.75 -1.02
N ASP A 128 -11.49 29.72 -0.17
CA ASP A 128 -11.39 31.16 -0.44
C ASP A 128 -10.15 31.84 0.18
N GLU A 129 -9.25 31.09 0.82
CA GLU A 129 -7.99 31.63 1.32
C GLU A 129 -7.04 32.06 0.17
N PRO A 130 -6.19 33.10 0.37
CA PRO A 130 -5.26 33.57 -0.67
C PRO A 130 -4.31 32.48 -1.20
N GLU A 131 -3.91 31.58 -0.31
CA GLU A 131 -3.05 30.41 -0.55
C GLU A 131 -3.73 29.35 -1.43
N ALA A 132 -5.06 29.25 -1.42
CA ALA A 132 -5.83 28.29 -2.23
C ALA A 132 -6.05 28.74 -3.69
N LYS A 133 -5.65 29.97 -4.03
CA LYS A 133 -6.03 30.67 -5.27
C LYS A 133 -5.49 29.99 -6.53
N GLY A 134 -6.37 29.24 -7.21
CA GLY A 134 -6.09 28.53 -8.46
C GLY A 134 -5.94 27.02 -8.31
N GLU A 135 -5.91 26.52 -7.06
CA GLU A 135 -5.73 25.10 -6.76
C GLU A 135 -7.05 24.39 -6.38
N PHE A 136 -8.17 25.10 -6.31
CA PHE A 136 -9.50 24.54 -6.02
C PHE A 136 -9.86 23.40 -6.98
N GLY A 137 -10.03 22.20 -6.42
CA GLY A 137 -10.35 21.00 -7.17
C GLY A 137 -9.23 20.50 -8.10
N THR A 138 -8.03 21.07 -8.01
CA THR A 138 -6.85 20.63 -8.77
C THR A 138 -6.30 19.35 -8.15
N CYS A 139 -6.13 18.30 -8.98
CA CYS A 139 -5.62 16.97 -8.60
C CYS A 139 -6.42 16.20 -7.52
N GLY A 140 -7.49 16.76 -6.97
CA GLY A 140 -8.34 16.14 -5.96
C GLY A 140 -9.65 16.90 -5.75
N VAL A 141 -10.47 16.49 -4.78
CA VAL A 141 -11.73 17.17 -4.44
C VAL A 141 -11.52 18.23 -3.38
N ALA A 142 -12.13 19.40 -3.57
CA ALA A 142 -12.21 20.44 -2.55
C ALA A 142 -13.19 20.07 -1.43
N VAL A 143 -12.77 20.16 -0.17
CA VAL A 143 -13.62 19.97 1.02
C VAL A 143 -13.20 20.95 2.13
N SER A 144 -13.96 22.03 2.28
CA SER A 144 -13.81 23.01 3.37
C SER A 144 -14.77 22.74 4.54
N SER A 145 -15.89 22.05 4.29
CA SER A 145 -16.98 21.92 5.27
C SER A 145 -17.54 20.50 5.43
N PRO A 146 -18.25 20.22 6.56
CA PRO A 146 -19.06 19.02 6.68
C PRO A 146 -20.16 18.91 5.61
N ASP A 147 -20.62 20.02 5.02
CA ASP A 147 -21.65 19.98 3.97
C ASP A 147 -21.06 19.55 2.62
N ASP A 148 -19.83 19.92 2.28
CA ASP A 148 -19.09 19.35 1.13
C ASP A 148 -18.95 17.84 1.28
N MET A 149 -18.65 17.35 2.50
CA MET A 149 -18.61 15.92 2.79
C MET A 149 -19.99 15.25 2.58
N LYS A 150 -21.09 15.91 2.94
CA LYS A 150 -22.46 15.44 2.69
C LYS A 150 -22.80 15.42 1.20
N VAL A 151 -22.32 16.38 0.42
CA VAL A 151 -22.43 16.40 -1.05
C VAL A 151 -21.61 15.26 -1.68
N LEU A 152 -20.35 15.13 -1.29
CA LEU A 152 -19.38 14.17 -1.82
C LEU A 152 -19.89 12.73 -1.75
N PHE A 153 -20.53 12.37 -0.64
CA PHE A 153 -21.13 11.05 -0.44
C PHE A 153 -22.64 10.98 -0.73
N ARG A 154 -23.26 12.02 -1.30
CA ARG A 154 -24.73 12.12 -1.50
C ARG A 154 -25.27 10.95 -2.31
N GLY A 155 -26.15 10.15 -1.71
CA GLY A 155 -26.72 8.94 -2.34
C GLY A 155 -25.78 7.74 -2.43
N ILE A 156 -24.78 7.64 -1.54
CA ILE A 156 -23.88 6.49 -1.40
C ILE A 156 -24.06 5.88 0.01
N ASP A 157 -24.19 4.56 0.11
CA ASP A 157 -24.22 3.84 1.38
C ASP A 157 -22.81 3.73 1.98
N VAL A 158 -22.49 4.65 2.88
CA VAL A 158 -21.20 4.74 3.60
C VAL A 158 -21.03 3.71 4.72
N GLY A 159 -22.06 2.90 5.01
CA GLY A 159 -21.95 1.71 5.85
C GLY A 159 -21.67 0.44 5.03
N GLY A 160 -22.32 0.30 3.88
CA GLY A 160 -22.17 -0.81 2.93
C GLY A 160 -20.88 -0.77 2.10
N VAL A 161 -20.43 0.42 1.69
CA VAL A 161 -19.16 0.67 0.98
C VAL A 161 -18.05 0.93 1.99
N SER A 162 -16.79 0.66 1.61
CA SER A 162 -15.62 1.05 2.42
C SER A 162 -14.93 2.28 1.83
N THR A 163 -14.70 3.31 2.63
CA THR A 163 -14.11 4.59 2.20
C THR A 163 -12.66 4.73 2.69
N SER A 164 -11.73 5.02 1.78
CA SER A 164 -10.37 5.45 2.10
C SER A 164 -10.25 6.95 1.84
N MET A 165 -9.45 7.66 2.62
CA MET A 165 -9.21 9.10 2.51
C MET A 165 -7.71 9.35 2.56
N THR A 166 -7.15 9.83 1.44
CA THR A 166 -5.74 10.18 1.31
C THR A 166 -5.53 11.57 1.86
N ILE A 167 -5.38 11.65 3.19
CA ILE A 167 -5.36 12.90 3.96
C ILE A 167 -4.45 12.74 5.17
N ASN A 168 -3.65 13.78 5.48
CA ASN A 168 -2.56 13.71 6.45
C ASN A 168 -2.68 14.77 7.55
N SER A 169 -2.22 16.00 7.34
CA SER A 169 -2.21 17.01 8.40
C SER A 169 -3.61 17.38 8.96
N PRO A 170 -4.62 17.68 8.13
CA PRO A 170 -5.98 17.92 8.60
C PRO A 170 -6.84 16.64 8.67
N ALA A 171 -6.22 15.45 8.72
CA ALA A 171 -6.95 14.17 8.73
C ALA A 171 -7.94 14.05 9.90
N SER A 172 -7.66 14.69 11.04
CA SER A 172 -8.57 14.75 12.19
C SER A 172 -9.85 15.56 11.90
N ALA A 173 -9.72 16.71 11.21
CA ALA A 173 -10.83 17.55 10.79
C ALA A 173 -11.67 16.86 9.70
N ILE A 174 -11.03 16.34 8.66
CA ILE A 174 -11.68 15.60 7.57
C ILE A 174 -12.35 14.32 8.08
N TRP A 175 -11.77 13.63 9.06
CA TRP A 175 -12.43 12.50 9.73
C TRP A 175 -13.66 12.95 10.53
N ALA A 176 -13.59 14.07 11.26
CA ALA A 176 -14.75 14.62 11.97
C ALA A 176 -15.89 15.01 11.00
N MET A 177 -15.57 15.64 9.86
CA MET A 177 -16.54 15.92 8.79
C MET A 177 -17.20 14.63 8.27
N TYR A 178 -16.42 13.55 8.09
CA TYR A 178 -16.95 12.24 7.66
C TYR A 178 -17.84 11.58 8.73
N LEU A 179 -17.50 11.72 10.02
CA LEU A 179 -18.34 11.23 11.12
C LEU A 179 -19.67 11.99 11.23
N VAL A 180 -19.64 13.32 11.09
CA VAL A 180 -20.86 14.17 11.07
C VAL A 180 -21.74 13.83 9.86
N MET A 181 -21.16 13.67 8.68
CA MET A 181 -21.90 13.25 7.47
C MET A 181 -22.57 11.88 7.64
N ALA A 182 -21.96 10.95 8.39
CA ALA A 182 -22.57 9.66 8.72
C ALA A 182 -23.68 9.78 9.77
N GLU A 183 -23.50 10.64 10.77
CA GLU A 183 -24.45 10.88 11.86
C GLU A 183 -25.74 11.57 11.37
N ASP A 184 -25.61 12.61 10.52
CA ASP A 184 -26.72 13.28 9.81
C ASP A 184 -27.59 12.29 8.99
N ARG A 185 -27.04 11.13 8.64
CA ARG A 185 -27.71 10.06 7.87
C ARG A 185 -28.19 8.90 8.73
N GLY A 186 -28.04 8.97 10.05
CA GLY A 186 -28.36 7.89 10.97
C GLY A 186 -27.49 6.63 10.79
N VAL A 187 -26.29 6.76 10.23
CA VAL A 187 -25.33 5.65 10.07
C VAL A 187 -24.42 5.60 11.30
N PRO A 188 -24.55 4.59 12.19
CA PRO A 188 -23.71 4.52 13.39
C PRO A 188 -22.24 4.36 13.01
N TRP A 189 -21.35 5.09 13.69
CA TRP A 189 -19.91 5.06 13.40
C TRP A 189 -19.30 3.65 13.44
N THR A 190 -19.90 2.74 14.23
CA THR A 190 -19.53 1.32 14.31
C THR A 190 -19.76 0.52 13.03
N LYS A 191 -20.58 1.02 12.08
CA LYS A 191 -20.76 0.44 10.74
C LYS A 191 -19.77 0.97 9.71
N LEU A 192 -19.13 2.12 9.96
CA LEU A 192 -18.19 2.74 9.03
C LEU A 192 -16.93 1.86 8.90
N ARG A 193 -16.47 1.66 7.65
CA ARG A 193 -15.32 0.81 7.34
C ARG A 193 -14.37 1.58 6.43
N GLY A 194 -13.22 1.98 6.94
CA GLY A 194 -12.33 2.85 6.17
C GLY A 194 -10.93 2.98 6.71
N THR A 195 -10.20 3.87 6.06
CA THR A 195 -8.82 4.26 6.35
C THR A 195 -8.71 5.77 6.11
N ILE A 196 -8.24 6.53 7.09
CA ILE A 196 -7.55 7.81 6.83
C ILE A 196 -6.06 7.49 6.68
N GLN A 197 -5.37 8.16 5.75
CA GLN A 197 -3.95 7.89 5.53
C GLN A 197 -3.13 8.24 6.77
N ASN A 198 -3.31 9.47 7.29
CA ASN A 198 -2.95 9.87 8.65
C ASN A 198 -1.55 9.36 9.06
N ASP A 199 -0.57 9.69 8.22
CA ASP A 199 0.82 9.24 8.34
C ASP A 199 1.71 10.44 8.03
N ILE A 200 2.07 11.18 9.08
CA ILE A 200 2.59 12.56 8.98
C ILE A 200 4.10 12.61 8.68
N LEU A 201 4.81 11.49 8.82
CA LEU A 201 6.26 11.47 8.65
C LEU A 201 6.71 11.24 7.23
N LYS A 202 5.98 10.41 6.47
CA LYS A 202 6.17 10.38 5.02
C LYS A 202 5.91 11.75 4.37
N GLU A 203 5.21 12.67 5.03
CA GLU A 203 5.15 14.08 4.59
C GLU A 203 6.53 14.73 4.70
N TYR A 204 7.07 14.85 5.92
CA TYR A 204 8.40 15.44 6.13
C TYR A 204 9.48 14.79 5.25
N GLN A 205 9.44 13.47 5.11
CA GLN A 205 10.37 12.71 4.26
C GLN A 205 10.14 12.95 2.76
N ALA A 206 8.90 12.83 2.25
CA ALA A 206 8.62 12.67 0.82
C ALA A 206 7.40 13.46 0.26
N GLN A 207 6.21 13.39 0.86
CA GLN A 207 4.93 13.82 0.25
C GLN A 207 4.58 15.30 0.47
N LYS A 208 5.15 15.94 1.51
CA LYS A 208 5.20 17.39 1.78
C LYS A 208 3.94 18.09 2.33
N GLU A 209 2.84 17.39 2.56
CA GLU A 209 1.56 17.92 3.08
C GLU A 209 1.56 18.15 4.62
N TRP A 210 2.53 18.91 5.14
CA TRP A 210 2.61 19.23 6.57
C TRP A 210 2.08 20.63 6.93
N ILE A 211 1.30 20.73 8.02
CA ILE A 211 0.86 22.01 8.60
C ILE A 211 1.75 22.40 9.78
N TYR A 212 1.91 21.51 10.75
CA TYR A 212 2.64 21.80 12.00
C TYR A 212 4.09 21.31 11.96
N PRO A 213 4.95 21.73 12.90
CA PRO A 213 6.24 21.07 13.15
C PRO A 213 6.08 19.60 13.60
N PRO A 214 7.13 18.77 13.53
CA PRO A 214 7.03 17.34 13.84
C PRO A 214 6.43 17.02 15.21
N GLU A 215 6.80 17.68 16.32
CA GLU A 215 6.28 17.34 17.66
C GLU A 215 4.76 17.60 17.88
N PRO A 216 4.17 18.73 17.47
CA PRO A 216 2.71 18.90 17.52
C PRO A 216 1.97 18.04 16.49
N SER A 217 2.54 17.79 15.30
CA SER A 217 2.03 16.77 14.37
C SER A 217 2.03 15.37 15.00
N MET A 218 3.11 15.04 15.69
CA MET A 218 3.33 13.81 16.47
C MET A 218 2.24 13.60 17.53
N ARG A 219 1.84 14.65 18.24
CA ARG A 219 0.71 14.60 19.18
C ARG A 219 -0.60 14.13 18.52
N LEU A 220 -0.74 14.27 17.21
CA LEU A 220 -1.85 13.76 16.40
C LEU A 220 -1.50 12.38 15.77
N VAL A 221 -0.23 12.15 15.40
CA VAL A 221 0.28 11.04 14.56
C VAL A 221 1.81 10.75 14.80
N VAL A 222 2.22 9.70 15.55
CA VAL A 222 3.62 9.47 16.11
C VAL A 222 4.29 8.10 15.78
N ASP A 223 5.46 7.77 15.17
CA ASP A 223 6.71 8.40 14.65
C ASP A 223 7.34 7.47 13.53
N ALA A 224 8.68 7.39 13.29
CA ALA A 224 9.38 7.05 12.01
C ALA A 224 9.74 5.56 11.74
N PHE A 225 9.84 4.92 10.55
CA PHE A 225 10.15 5.29 9.13
C PHE A 225 9.40 4.51 7.96
N THR A 226 8.56 3.49 8.23
CA THR A 226 7.46 2.84 7.41
C THR A 226 6.96 1.58 8.14
N LEU A 227 7.72 0.48 8.06
CA LEU A 227 7.56 -0.60 9.05
C LEU A 227 7.95 -0.08 10.42
N ALA A 228 9.06 0.65 10.47
CA ALA A 228 9.45 1.45 11.61
C ALA A 228 8.41 2.53 11.95
N ASP A 229 7.65 3.07 10.97
CA ASP A 229 6.65 4.12 11.25
C ASP A 229 5.58 3.43 12.11
N GLY A 230 5.10 2.27 11.64
CA GLY A 230 4.28 1.36 12.41
C GLY A 230 4.86 0.96 13.78
N MET A 231 6.18 0.82 13.93
CA MET A 231 6.79 0.46 15.22
C MET A 231 6.71 1.63 16.20
N ALA A 232 7.01 2.86 15.76
CA ALA A 232 6.92 4.01 16.64
C ALA A 232 5.47 4.50 16.84
N TYR A 233 4.58 4.30 15.85
CA TYR A 233 3.10 4.29 15.99
C TYR A 233 2.63 3.31 17.07
N VAL A 234 3.41 2.26 17.38
CA VAL A 234 3.17 1.37 18.52
C VAL A 234 3.83 1.87 19.81
N GLU A 235 5.11 2.26 19.79
CA GLU A 235 5.83 2.78 20.98
C GLU A 235 5.14 4.00 21.60
N ALA A 236 4.80 4.99 20.79
CA ALA A 236 4.22 6.24 21.25
C ALA A 236 2.76 6.08 21.70
N SER A 237 2.00 5.18 21.05
CA SER A 237 0.67 4.77 21.53
C SER A 237 0.74 4.07 22.90
N ILE A 238 1.75 3.22 23.12
CA ILE A 238 2.02 2.60 24.43
C ILE A 238 2.45 3.65 25.46
N LYS A 239 3.30 4.61 25.07
CA LYS A 239 3.72 5.75 25.91
C LYS A 239 2.55 6.67 26.29
N ALA A 240 1.53 6.77 25.43
CA ALA A 240 0.26 7.44 25.71
C ALA A 240 -0.72 6.59 26.56
N GLY A 241 -0.33 5.38 26.99
CA GLY A 241 -1.10 4.51 27.88
C GLY A 241 -2.02 3.51 27.18
N LEU A 242 -2.01 3.42 25.85
CA LEU A 242 -2.84 2.47 25.10
C LEU A 242 -2.23 1.07 25.11
N LYS A 243 -3.04 0.02 25.33
CA LYS A 243 -2.53 -1.36 25.26
C LYS A 243 -2.38 -1.77 23.79
N VAL A 244 -1.23 -2.35 23.44
CA VAL A 244 -0.90 -2.76 22.06
C VAL A 244 -2.00 -3.61 21.40
N ASP A 245 -2.60 -4.53 22.15
CA ASP A 245 -3.66 -5.43 21.70
C ASP A 245 -5.07 -4.78 21.59
N GLU A 246 -5.19 -3.48 21.83
CA GLU A 246 -6.42 -2.69 21.67
C GLU A 246 -6.39 -1.87 20.37
N PHE A 247 -5.24 -1.27 20.01
CA PHE A 247 -5.10 -0.44 18.80
C PHE A 247 -4.41 -1.13 17.61
N ALA A 248 -3.37 -1.97 17.81
CA ALA A 248 -2.64 -2.58 16.70
C ALA A 248 -3.51 -3.40 15.72
N PRO A 249 -4.58 -4.11 16.15
CA PRO A 249 -5.57 -4.72 15.26
C PRO A 249 -6.33 -3.76 14.31
N ARG A 250 -6.09 -2.45 14.39
CA ARG A 250 -6.62 -1.40 13.52
C ARG A 250 -5.58 -0.84 12.53
N LEU A 251 -4.29 -0.88 12.83
CA LEU A 251 -3.20 -0.39 11.97
C LEU A 251 -3.14 -1.10 10.60
N SER A 252 -2.93 -0.34 9.54
CA SER A 252 -2.77 -0.83 8.17
C SER A 252 -1.81 0.05 7.38
N PHE A 253 -1.08 -0.55 6.45
CA PHE A 253 0.02 0.06 5.72
C PHE A 253 -0.36 0.38 4.27
N PHE A 254 0.45 1.21 3.62
CA PHE A 254 0.34 1.51 2.20
C PHE A 254 1.71 1.33 1.55
N PHE A 255 1.75 0.73 0.35
CA PHE A 255 2.99 0.50 -0.38
C PHE A 255 2.81 0.75 -1.88
N ASN A 256 3.85 1.27 -2.52
CA ASN A 256 4.01 1.25 -3.97
C ASN A 256 4.25 -0.18 -4.51
N ALA A 257 3.88 -0.44 -5.76
CA ALA A 257 4.25 -1.60 -6.57
C ALA A 257 5.04 -1.14 -7.82
N HIS A 258 6.37 -1.33 -7.80
CA HIS A 258 7.25 -0.94 -8.91
C HIS A 258 7.45 -2.04 -9.97
N ASN A 259 8.18 -1.73 -11.04
CA ASN A 259 8.41 -2.62 -12.20
C ASN A 259 9.19 -3.92 -11.90
N ASP A 260 9.93 -4.00 -10.78
CA ASP A 260 10.68 -5.21 -10.42
C ASP A 260 9.77 -6.20 -9.69
N LEU A 261 9.07 -7.01 -10.49
CA LEU A 261 8.08 -7.99 -10.06
C LEU A 261 8.57 -8.82 -8.86
N PHE A 262 9.77 -9.42 -8.95
CA PHE A 262 10.25 -10.33 -7.91
C PHE A 262 10.75 -9.61 -6.66
N GLU A 263 11.34 -8.41 -6.79
CA GLU A 263 11.69 -7.56 -5.65
C GLU A 263 10.44 -7.10 -4.89
N GLU A 264 9.38 -6.71 -5.60
CA GLU A 264 8.09 -6.34 -5.02
C GLU A 264 7.43 -7.51 -4.26
N LEU A 265 7.34 -8.69 -4.88
CA LEU A 265 6.89 -9.91 -4.19
C LEU A 265 7.71 -10.18 -2.92
N ALA A 266 9.03 -9.97 -2.96
CA ALA A 266 9.91 -10.15 -1.80
C ALA A 266 9.66 -9.10 -0.72
N LYS A 267 9.45 -7.83 -1.10
CA LYS A 267 9.17 -6.69 -0.20
C LYS A 267 7.96 -6.96 0.68
N TYR A 268 6.80 -7.23 0.10
CA TYR A 268 5.56 -7.46 0.87
C TYR A 268 5.65 -8.68 1.80
N ARG A 269 6.30 -9.75 1.34
CA ARG A 269 6.48 -10.99 2.10
C ARG A 269 7.49 -10.80 3.26
N ALA A 270 8.54 -10.01 3.06
CA ALA A 270 9.47 -9.63 4.11
C ALA A 270 8.79 -8.71 5.15
N ALA A 271 8.05 -7.70 4.70
CA ALA A 271 7.36 -6.73 5.54
C ALA A 271 6.41 -7.39 6.54
N ARG A 272 5.55 -8.32 6.09
CA ARG A 272 4.66 -9.09 6.99
C ARG A 272 5.42 -9.84 8.09
N ARG A 273 6.55 -10.48 7.73
CA ARG A 273 7.36 -11.26 8.69
C ARG A 273 8.09 -10.37 9.70
N ILE A 274 8.57 -9.20 9.29
CA ILE A 274 9.20 -8.22 10.18
C ILE A 274 8.14 -7.71 11.16
N TRP A 275 7.03 -7.16 10.65
CA TRP A 275 5.92 -6.67 11.46
C TRP A 275 5.43 -7.70 12.50
N ALA A 276 5.16 -8.93 12.07
CA ALA A 276 4.68 -9.98 12.96
C ALA A 276 5.65 -10.30 14.10
N ARG A 277 6.97 -10.25 13.83
CA ARG A 277 8.02 -10.49 14.82
C ARG A 277 8.13 -9.34 15.79
N GLU A 278 8.30 -8.10 15.34
CA GLU A 278 8.40 -6.95 16.25
C GLU A 278 7.15 -6.80 17.14
N MET A 279 5.95 -6.97 16.57
CA MET A 279 4.71 -6.89 17.34
C MET A 279 4.60 -7.93 18.46
N ARG A 280 5.16 -9.13 18.27
CA ARG A 280 5.09 -10.25 19.22
C ARG A 280 6.26 -10.26 20.19
N ASP A 281 7.47 -10.05 19.67
CA ASP A 281 8.75 -10.28 20.35
C ASP A 281 9.28 -9.00 21.00
N THR A 282 9.07 -7.84 20.37
CA THR A 282 9.53 -6.52 20.86
C THR A 282 8.41 -5.80 21.63
N PHE A 283 7.22 -5.65 21.03
CA PHE A 283 6.06 -5.01 21.69
C PHE A 283 5.20 -5.97 22.51
N GLY A 284 5.56 -7.25 22.56
CA GLY A 284 4.97 -8.22 23.46
C GLY A 284 3.47 -8.51 23.24
N ALA A 285 2.87 -8.10 22.11
CA ALA A 285 1.43 -8.26 21.86
C ALA A 285 1.02 -9.73 21.87
N LYS A 286 -0.10 -10.05 22.52
CA LYS A 286 -0.56 -11.43 22.78
C LYS A 286 -1.64 -11.91 21.82
N LYS A 287 -2.39 -11.02 21.16
CA LYS A 287 -3.43 -11.41 20.20
C LYS A 287 -2.83 -11.56 18.80
N PRO A 288 -2.98 -12.71 18.11
CA PRO A 288 -2.45 -12.90 16.75
C PRO A 288 -2.92 -11.85 15.73
N ARG A 289 -4.10 -11.25 15.95
CA ARG A 289 -4.64 -10.17 15.11
C ARG A 289 -3.78 -8.90 15.13
N SER A 290 -3.04 -8.64 16.21
CA SER A 290 -2.12 -7.51 16.36
C SER A 290 -0.85 -7.67 15.52
N TRP A 291 -0.48 -8.92 15.21
CA TRP A 291 0.69 -9.27 14.40
C TRP A 291 0.43 -9.21 12.88
N LEU A 292 -0.78 -8.83 12.45
CA LEU A 292 -1.19 -8.85 11.04
C LEU A 292 -0.90 -7.51 10.34
N LEU A 293 0.18 -7.48 9.53
CA LEU A 293 0.36 -6.40 8.56
C LEU A 293 -0.66 -6.56 7.44
N ARG A 294 -1.68 -5.70 7.48
CA ARG A 294 -2.68 -5.51 6.42
C ARG A 294 -2.26 -4.31 5.59
N PHE A 295 -2.33 -4.39 4.26
CA PHE A 295 -1.87 -3.29 3.41
C PHE A 295 -2.75 -3.01 2.18
N HIS A 296 -2.78 -1.73 1.81
CA HIS A 296 -3.16 -1.25 0.50
C HIS A 296 -1.93 -1.22 -0.43
N THR A 297 -2.16 -1.27 -1.73
CA THR A 297 -1.11 -1.12 -2.73
C THR A 297 -1.59 -0.21 -3.86
N GLN A 298 -0.70 0.65 -4.35
CA GLN A 298 -0.88 1.42 -5.57
C GLN A 298 0.28 1.12 -6.52
N THR A 299 0.00 1.07 -7.81
CA THR A 299 1.01 0.91 -8.86
C THR A 299 1.85 2.18 -9.05
N ALA A 300 3.01 2.09 -9.69
CA ALA A 300 4.03 3.14 -9.64
C ALA A 300 3.82 4.24 -10.69
N GLY A 301 3.15 5.34 -10.33
CA GLY A 301 2.92 6.49 -11.21
C GLY A 301 4.21 7.09 -11.80
N VAL A 302 5.26 7.18 -10.98
CA VAL A 302 6.63 7.61 -11.38
C VAL A 302 7.26 6.75 -12.48
N SER A 303 6.71 5.57 -12.77
CA SER A 303 7.18 4.67 -13.83
C SER A 303 6.44 4.82 -15.17
N LEU A 304 5.37 5.62 -15.19
CA LEU A 304 4.48 5.79 -16.33
C LEU A 304 4.98 6.92 -17.24
N THR A 305 4.72 6.83 -18.54
CA THR A 305 5.22 7.80 -19.53
C THR A 305 4.07 8.53 -20.23
N ALA A 306 4.20 9.85 -20.40
CA ALA A 306 3.26 10.64 -21.19
C ALA A 306 3.39 10.34 -22.69
N GLN A 307 4.58 9.97 -23.14
CA GLN A 307 4.82 9.44 -24.48
C GLN A 307 4.36 7.99 -24.56
N GLN A 308 3.61 7.65 -25.63
CA GLN A 308 3.00 6.33 -25.86
C GLN A 308 2.23 5.81 -24.63
N PRO A 309 1.24 6.57 -24.13
CA PRO A 309 0.65 6.34 -22.81
C PRO A 309 -0.08 4.99 -22.70
N GLU A 310 -0.56 4.41 -23.80
CA GLU A 310 -1.14 3.06 -23.82
C GLU A 310 -0.15 1.97 -23.33
N ILE A 311 1.17 2.19 -23.41
CA ILE A 311 2.17 1.27 -22.85
C ILE A 311 2.09 1.21 -21.31
N ASN A 312 1.54 2.25 -20.66
CA ASN A 312 1.29 2.25 -19.21
C ASN A 312 0.33 1.13 -18.79
N ILE A 313 -0.59 0.70 -19.66
CA ILE A 313 -1.47 -0.46 -19.39
C ILE A 313 -0.62 -1.71 -19.10
N VAL A 314 0.47 -1.93 -19.83
CA VAL A 314 1.38 -3.07 -19.61
C VAL A 314 2.19 -2.90 -18.32
N ARG A 315 2.65 -1.68 -18.02
CA ARG A 315 3.37 -1.34 -16.77
C ARG A 315 2.48 -1.59 -15.55
N THR A 316 1.30 -0.96 -15.50
CA THR A 316 0.29 -1.15 -14.45
C THR A 316 -0.11 -2.62 -14.33
N THR A 317 -0.24 -3.37 -15.43
CA THR A 317 -0.55 -4.82 -15.39
C THR A 317 0.50 -5.63 -14.63
N ILE A 318 1.80 -5.40 -14.90
CA ILE A 318 2.91 -6.11 -14.23
C ILE A 318 2.96 -5.75 -12.74
N GLN A 319 2.74 -4.47 -12.42
CA GLN A 319 2.76 -3.95 -11.04
C GLN A 319 1.55 -4.42 -10.23
N ALA A 320 0.36 -4.49 -10.85
CA ALA A 320 -0.84 -5.09 -10.27
C ALA A 320 -0.64 -6.57 -9.97
N LEU A 321 -0.04 -7.32 -10.91
CA LEU A 321 0.35 -8.72 -10.69
C LEU A 321 1.33 -8.86 -9.51
N ALA A 322 2.28 -7.93 -9.36
CA ALA A 322 3.21 -7.89 -8.24
C ALA A 322 2.48 -7.70 -6.89
N ALA A 323 1.53 -6.77 -6.81
CA ALA A 323 0.70 -6.52 -5.64
C ALA A 323 -0.18 -7.73 -5.27
N VAL A 324 -0.82 -8.34 -6.28
CA VAL A 324 -1.68 -9.52 -6.11
C VAL A 324 -0.87 -10.70 -5.58
N LEU A 325 0.19 -11.11 -6.28
CA LEU A 325 1.08 -12.20 -5.83
C LEU A 325 1.79 -11.86 -4.50
N GLY A 326 2.01 -10.57 -4.23
CA GLY A 326 2.49 -10.03 -2.96
C GLY A 326 1.55 -10.27 -1.77
N GLY A 327 0.25 -10.45 -2.01
CA GLY A 327 -0.75 -10.73 -0.99
C GLY A 327 -1.42 -9.47 -0.41
N THR A 328 -1.69 -8.44 -1.21
CA THR A 328 -2.37 -7.19 -0.81
C THR A 328 -3.84 -7.39 -0.37
N GLN A 329 -4.39 -6.44 0.39
CA GLN A 329 -5.79 -6.45 0.83
C GLN A 329 -6.67 -5.49 0.01
N SER A 330 -6.06 -4.51 -0.66
CA SER A 330 -6.75 -3.61 -1.58
C SER A 330 -5.77 -3.01 -2.58
N LEU A 331 -6.21 -2.78 -3.81
CA LEU A 331 -5.34 -2.37 -4.92
C LEU A 331 -5.95 -1.18 -5.67
N HIS A 332 -5.13 -0.16 -5.88
CA HIS A 332 -5.31 0.87 -6.91
C HIS A 332 -4.46 0.50 -8.12
N THR A 333 -5.02 0.63 -9.32
CA THR A 333 -4.31 0.47 -10.60
C THR A 333 -4.31 1.78 -11.38
N ASN A 334 -3.12 2.31 -11.60
CA ASN A 334 -2.86 3.62 -12.19
C ASN A 334 -3.32 3.64 -13.65
N ALA A 335 -3.99 4.72 -14.04
CA ALA A 335 -4.57 4.87 -15.37
C ALA A 335 -3.49 5.10 -16.45
N TYR A 336 -3.84 4.86 -17.71
CA TYR A 336 -2.85 4.98 -18.79
C TYR A 336 -2.41 6.43 -19.05
N ASP A 337 -3.22 7.42 -18.68
CA ASP A 337 -3.03 8.86 -18.90
C ASP A 337 -2.45 9.62 -17.68
N GLU A 338 -2.18 8.92 -16.58
CA GLU A 338 -1.79 9.52 -15.29
C GLU A 338 -0.51 10.38 -15.36
N ALA A 339 0.38 10.10 -16.32
CA ALA A 339 1.61 10.87 -16.51
C ALA A 339 1.40 12.31 -17.03
N TYR A 340 0.16 12.73 -17.30
CA TYR A 340 -0.16 14.11 -17.71
C TYR A 340 -1.54 14.64 -17.28
N GLN A 341 -2.45 13.82 -16.73
CA GLN A 341 -3.75 14.28 -16.23
C GLN A 341 -4.37 13.36 -15.16
N VAL A 342 -5.36 13.88 -14.42
CA VAL A 342 -6.26 13.05 -13.60
C VAL A 342 -7.07 12.11 -14.52
N PRO A 343 -7.27 10.83 -14.16
CA PRO A 343 -7.81 9.83 -15.10
C PRO A 343 -9.21 10.13 -15.64
N ASN A 344 -9.32 10.16 -16.97
CA ASN A 344 -10.61 10.24 -17.64
C ASN A 344 -11.39 8.90 -17.58
N GLU A 345 -12.71 8.91 -17.85
CA GLU A 345 -13.55 7.69 -17.75
C GLU A 345 -13.05 6.49 -18.56
N LYS A 346 -12.49 6.70 -19.76
CA LYS A 346 -11.93 5.62 -20.60
C LYS A 346 -10.62 5.06 -20.02
N ALA A 347 -9.80 5.89 -19.38
CA ALA A 347 -8.51 5.46 -18.83
C ALA A 347 -8.63 4.83 -17.44
N ALA A 348 -9.76 5.07 -16.76
CA ALA A 348 -10.11 4.47 -15.48
C ALA A 348 -10.97 3.20 -15.58
N ARG A 349 -11.03 2.58 -16.77
CA ARG A 349 -11.82 1.38 -17.08
C ARG A 349 -10.96 0.32 -17.75
#